data_AF-A0A9E2GKG0-F1
#
_entry.id   AF-A0A9E2GKG0-F1
#
_cell.length_a   1.000
_cell.length_b   1.000
_cell.length_c   1.000
_cell.angle_alpha   90.00
_cell.angle_beta   90.00
_cell.angle_gamma   90.00
#
_symmetry.space_group_name_H-M   'P 1'
#
loop_
_entity.id
_entity.type
_entity.pdbx_description
1 polymer ?
#
loop_
_entity_poly.entity_id
_entity_poly.type
_entity_poly.pdbx_seq_one_letter_code
_entity_poly.pdbx_strand_id
1 'polypeptide(L)'
;MTTSTPGFHLRFLAFFGPQKPPATVTFGPGLNVIYGASNTGKSFIVEAIDFMLGGKPPLRDIPERVGYDLVLLTLEAVDGEIFTLWRSMDGGGFRLYEGIHLTPPPADTPYRQLDEKHSDRNDANLSSFLLGLCSLSGKRVRRNARNETNSLSFRNIARLMIVDETEITQQSSPLFDGNPVDNTPNLATFKLLLTGTDDSALVASSKREPEELSREAQLQLLDQLLDDYRDRLKELTKSPKELEEQLQKIDDSLRQQAAQVNTTESQFQEAAGKRRELRKKLEESHERRAEVGAMLERFSLLDKHYASDIERLRAIEEGGTLFNVLGSGHCPLCGAAPEHHRAESECDGNIDAVVQAARKEIAKIGVLRSELAATASNLERESASFDRKMPAALKELESISESVDELISPKLSKLRKSYSEFADKRAEVREALALYATVQDMERRRADLEKGGEEEKAGGLASTDIPTTVAHTFAKTVEGILTGWHFPEAGDVYFDSKTRDLVIAGKSRSAFGKGLRAITHAAFTLGLLAFCRSRQTPHTGFVVLDSPLLAYREPDGTEDDLTGTDLQEQFYAYLEALPTDTQVIVVENTDPPASIRARNQSQMFGKNPHHGRYGLFPN
;
A
#
# COMPACT_ATOMS: atom_id res chain seq x y z
N MET A 1 -21.81 -60.52 14.53
CA MET A 1 -21.17 -59.57 15.47
C MET A 1 -21.48 -58.19 14.93
N THR A 2 -22.40 -57.47 15.56
CA THR A 2 -22.74 -56.09 15.22
C THR A 2 -21.53 -55.23 15.56
N THR A 3 -20.72 -54.90 14.56
CA THR A 3 -19.59 -54.00 14.69
C THR A 3 -20.10 -52.66 15.19
N SER A 4 -19.76 -52.27 16.42
CA SER A 4 -20.09 -50.94 16.94
C SER A 4 -19.39 -49.90 16.08
N THR A 5 -20.10 -48.80 15.81
CA THR A 5 -19.54 -47.70 15.01
C THR A 5 -18.44 -47.02 15.82
N PRO A 6 -17.17 -47.00 15.34
CA PRO A 6 -16.04 -46.47 16.09
C PRO A 6 -16.18 -44.97 16.38
N GLY A 7 -15.44 -44.47 17.36
CA GLY A 7 -15.51 -43.10 17.84
C GLY A 7 -15.23 -42.98 19.34
N PHE A 8 -15.35 -41.76 19.86
CA PHE A 8 -15.19 -41.47 21.28
C PHE A 8 -16.02 -40.26 21.69
N HIS A 9 -16.31 -40.15 23.00
CA HIS A 9 -16.97 -39.02 23.63
C HIS A 9 -16.01 -38.31 24.57
N LEU A 10 -16.18 -37.00 24.69
CA LEU A 10 -15.53 -36.19 25.72
C LEU A 10 -16.27 -36.43 27.04
N ARG A 11 -15.54 -36.53 28.15
CA ARG A 11 -16.13 -36.73 29.49
C ARG A 11 -15.80 -35.61 30.46
N PHE A 12 -14.58 -35.11 30.41
CA PHE A 12 -14.10 -34.14 31.39
C PHE A 12 -13.02 -33.26 30.80
N LEU A 13 -13.16 -31.95 30.94
CA LEU A 13 -12.15 -30.96 30.64
C LEU A 13 -11.82 -30.21 31.92
N ALA A 14 -10.54 -30.09 32.27
CA ALA A 14 -10.14 -29.38 33.48
C ALA A 14 -8.82 -28.62 33.32
N PHE A 15 -8.74 -27.48 34.00
CA PHE A 15 -7.56 -26.63 34.07
C PHE A 15 -7.03 -26.61 35.50
N PHE A 16 -5.71 -26.73 35.62
CA PHE A 16 -5.00 -26.72 36.90
C PHE A 16 -3.86 -25.72 36.91
N GLY A 17 -3.51 -25.28 38.11
CA GLY A 17 -2.37 -24.40 38.37
C GLY A 17 -1.92 -24.54 39.83
N PRO A 18 -0.63 -24.30 40.16
CA PRO A 18 -0.06 -24.58 41.47
C PRO A 18 -0.78 -23.92 42.67
N GLN A 19 -1.47 -22.79 42.44
CA GLN A 19 -2.15 -22.01 43.48
C GLN A 19 -3.56 -21.55 43.06
N LYS A 20 -4.16 -22.24 42.08
CA LYS A 20 -5.51 -21.92 41.59
C LYS A 20 -6.48 -23.07 41.87
N PRO A 21 -7.73 -22.77 42.27
CA PRO A 21 -8.76 -23.80 42.32
C PRO A 21 -8.98 -24.41 40.92
N PRO A 22 -9.24 -25.72 40.78
CA PRO A 22 -9.49 -26.31 39.47
C PRO A 22 -10.70 -25.70 38.77
N ALA A 23 -10.57 -25.41 37.46
CA ALA A 23 -11.69 -25.02 36.61
C ALA A 23 -12.10 -26.24 35.77
N THR A 24 -13.34 -26.72 35.91
CA THR A 24 -13.73 -28.03 35.36
C THR A 24 -15.06 -27.99 34.60
N VAL A 25 -15.19 -28.78 33.55
CA VAL A 25 -16.42 -28.99 32.79
C VAL A 25 -16.60 -30.48 32.53
N THR A 26 -17.76 -31.00 32.88
CA THR A 26 -18.15 -32.40 32.63
C THR A 26 -19.06 -32.50 31.41
N PHE A 27 -18.93 -33.59 30.66
CA PHE A 27 -19.74 -33.89 29.50
C PHE A 27 -20.32 -35.31 29.61
N GLY A 28 -21.57 -35.48 29.19
CA GLY A 28 -22.26 -36.76 29.07
C GLY A 28 -22.49 -37.18 27.62
N PRO A 29 -23.04 -38.38 27.38
CA PRO A 29 -23.46 -38.80 26.04
C PRO A 29 -24.66 -37.96 25.57
N GLY A 30 -24.86 -37.87 24.25
CA GLY A 30 -25.93 -37.09 23.64
C GLY A 30 -25.70 -35.57 23.75
N LEU A 31 -26.78 -34.83 23.99
CA LEU A 31 -26.78 -33.36 24.07
C LEU A 31 -26.20 -32.83 25.39
N ASN A 32 -25.19 -31.97 25.26
CA ASN A 32 -24.58 -31.14 26.30
C ASN A 32 -24.77 -29.67 25.92
N VAL A 33 -25.22 -28.83 26.85
CA VAL A 33 -25.48 -27.42 26.59
C VAL A 33 -24.76 -26.56 27.62
N ILE A 34 -23.91 -25.64 27.16
CA ILE A 34 -23.26 -24.64 28.01
C ILE A 34 -23.80 -23.29 27.58
N TYR A 35 -24.60 -22.66 28.43
CA TYR A 35 -25.32 -21.44 28.06
C TYR A 35 -25.18 -20.32 29.08
N GLY A 36 -25.48 -19.08 28.67
CA GLY A 36 -25.59 -17.94 29.57
C GLY A 36 -24.79 -16.73 29.13
N ALA A 37 -24.44 -15.84 30.06
CA ALA A 37 -23.92 -14.51 29.76
C ALA A 37 -22.62 -14.53 28.96
N SER A 38 -22.43 -13.54 28.08
CA SER A 38 -21.19 -13.37 27.30
C SER A 38 -19.98 -13.03 28.19
N ASN A 39 -18.79 -13.38 27.73
CA ASN A 39 -17.52 -13.25 28.45
C ASN A 39 -17.50 -14.04 29.78
N THR A 40 -17.84 -15.32 29.71
CA THR A 40 -17.82 -16.26 30.85
C THR A 40 -16.94 -17.49 30.58
N GLY A 41 -16.14 -17.48 29.51
CA GLY A 41 -15.25 -18.59 29.14
C GLY A 41 -15.91 -19.71 28.34
N LYS A 42 -17.12 -19.50 27.83
CA LYS A 42 -17.86 -20.44 26.98
C LYS A 42 -17.13 -20.84 25.69
N SER A 43 -16.83 -19.89 24.81
CA SER A 43 -16.05 -20.13 23.58
C SER A 43 -14.64 -20.64 23.86
N PHE A 44 -14.06 -20.26 25.01
CA PHE A 44 -12.77 -20.77 25.46
C PHE A 44 -12.79 -22.29 25.74
N ILE A 45 -13.94 -22.88 26.07
CA ILE A 45 -14.10 -24.35 26.19
C ILE A 45 -13.92 -25.01 24.82
N VAL A 46 -14.49 -24.42 23.77
CA VAL A 46 -14.37 -24.92 22.39
C VAL A 46 -12.92 -24.85 21.92
N GLU A 47 -12.26 -23.70 22.14
CA GLU A 47 -10.83 -23.52 21.87
C GLU A 47 -9.97 -24.53 22.63
N ALA A 48 -10.28 -24.80 23.90
CA ALA A 48 -9.54 -25.75 24.72
C ALA A 48 -9.75 -27.21 24.29
N ILE A 49 -10.96 -27.58 23.84
CA ILE A 49 -11.22 -28.89 23.25
C ILE A 49 -10.39 -29.05 21.97
N ASP A 50 -10.41 -28.05 21.07
CA ASP A 50 -9.61 -28.10 19.84
C ASP A 50 -8.11 -28.21 20.16
N PHE A 51 -7.62 -27.40 21.10
CA PHE A 51 -6.25 -27.43 21.59
C PHE A 51 -5.87 -28.82 22.12
N MET A 52 -6.71 -29.45 22.95
CA MET A 52 -6.43 -30.77 23.51
C MET A 52 -6.50 -31.90 22.48
N LEU A 53 -7.13 -31.66 21.33
CA LEU A 53 -7.16 -32.61 20.22
C LEU A 53 -6.01 -32.36 19.21
N GLY A 54 -5.06 -31.48 19.52
CA GLY A 54 -3.90 -31.15 18.69
C GLY A 54 -3.90 -29.76 18.03
N GLY A 55 -4.72 -28.81 18.51
CA GLY A 55 -4.78 -27.45 18.00
C GLY A 55 -3.46 -26.71 18.18
N LYS A 56 -3.21 -25.71 17.33
CA LYS A 56 -1.96 -24.96 17.32
C LYS A 56 -1.79 -24.21 18.66
N PRO A 57 -0.64 -24.33 19.34
CA PRO A 57 -0.35 -23.58 20.56
C PRO A 57 0.06 -22.12 20.26
N PRO A 58 0.06 -21.25 21.29
CA PRO A 58 -0.48 -21.49 22.63
C PRO A 58 -2.01 -21.34 22.66
N LEU A 59 -2.66 -21.92 23.69
CA LEU A 59 -4.07 -21.61 23.97
C LEU A 59 -4.20 -20.11 24.28
N ARG A 60 -5.25 -19.46 23.77
CA ARG A 60 -5.44 -18.00 23.81
C ARG A 60 -5.19 -17.41 25.20
N ASP A 61 -4.49 -16.27 25.25
CA ASP A 61 -4.22 -15.60 26.52
C ASP A 61 -5.41 -14.75 27.00
N ILE A 62 -5.94 -15.08 28.18
CA ILE A 62 -7.05 -14.36 28.81
C ILE A 62 -6.76 -14.08 30.29
N PRO A 63 -7.23 -12.96 30.88
CA PRO A 63 -6.96 -12.64 32.28
C PRO A 63 -7.36 -13.74 33.27
N GLU A 64 -8.46 -14.44 33.01
CA GLU A 64 -9.04 -15.44 33.89
C GLU A 64 -8.21 -16.73 33.97
N ARG A 65 -7.38 -17.03 32.96
CA ARG A 65 -6.51 -18.22 32.94
C ARG A 65 -5.16 -17.97 33.65
N VAL A 66 -4.85 -16.75 34.07
CA VAL A 66 -3.54 -16.44 34.67
C VAL A 66 -3.33 -17.29 35.93
N GLY A 67 -2.24 -18.06 35.94
CA GLY A 67 -1.88 -18.95 37.04
C GLY A 67 -2.32 -20.41 36.85
N TYR A 68 -3.03 -20.73 35.75
CA TYR A 68 -3.19 -22.10 35.27
C TYR A 68 -2.06 -22.42 34.28
N ASP A 69 -1.59 -23.66 34.24
CA ASP A 69 -0.49 -24.12 33.38
C ASP A 69 -0.74 -25.50 32.73
N LEU A 70 -1.81 -26.19 33.15
CA LEU A 70 -2.11 -27.57 32.78
C LEU A 70 -3.58 -27.74 32.37
N VAL A 71 -3.80 -28.47 31.27
CA VAL A 71 -5.12 -28.95 30.84
C VAL A 71 -5.18 -30.49 30.87
N LEU A 72 -6.28 -31.03 31.40
CA LEU A 72 -6.66 -32.44 31.29
C LEU A 72 -7.92 -32.59 30.43
N LEU A 73 -7.93 -33.57 29.52
CA LEU A 73 -9.10 -33.97 28.74
C LEU A 73 -9.30 -35.47 28.82
N THR A 74 -10.43 -35.91 29.37
CA THR A 74 -10.81 -37.33 29.44
C THR A 74 -11.72 -37.70 28.27
N LEU A 75 -11.37 -38.78 27.59
CA LEU A 75 -12.05 -39.36 26.44
C LEU A 75 -12.54 -40.76 26.79
N GLU A 76 -13.74 -41.13 26.35
CA GLU A 76 -14.27 -42.49 26.44
C GLU A 76 -14.54 -42.99 25.02
N ALA A 77 -13.84 -44.04 24.60
CA ALA A 77 -14.07 -44.70 23.33
C ALA A 77 -15.41 -45.46 23.35
N VAL A 78 -16.01 -45.67 22.17
CA VAL A 78 -17.32 -46.33 22.06
C VAL A 78 -17.30 -47.79 22.53
N ASP A 79 -16.13 -48.43 22.57
CA ASP A 79 -15.91 -49.76 23.15
C ASP A 79 -15.82 -49.75 24.69
N GLY A 80 -15.83 -48.56 25.31
CA GLY A 80 -15.81 -48.36 26.76
C GLY A 80 -14.42 -48.10 27.35
N GLU A 81 -13.35 -48.12 26.54
CA GLU A 81 -12.03 -47.74 27.03
C GLU A 81 -11.96 -46.24 27.36
N ILE A 82 -11.33 -45.90 28.49
CA ILE A 82 -11.25 -44.52 28.95
C ILE A 82 -9.79 -44.08 29.03
N PHE A 83 -9.53 -42.87 28.56
CA PHE A 83 -8.20 -42.27 28.53
C PHE A 83 -8.25 -40.84 29.03
N THR A 84 -7.17 -40.39 29.69
CA THR A 84 -6.99 -38.97 30.02
C THR A 84 -5.73 -38.42 29.34
N LEU A 85 -5.93 -37.39 28.52
CA LEU A 85 -4.87 -36.59 27.93
C LEU A 85 -4.47 -35.48 28.89
N TRP A 86 -3.16 -35.29 29.02
CA TRP A 86 -2.52 -34.23 29.78
C TRP A 86 -1.68 -33.39 28.81
N ARG A 87 -1.81 -32.06 28.88
CA ARG A 87 -1.02 -31.12 28.06
C ARG A 87 -0.72 -29.84 28.83
N SER A 88 0.50 -29.32 28.69
CA SER A 88 0.80 -27.95 29.14
C SER A 88 0.03 -26.94 28.29
N MET A 89 -0.43 -25.85 28.91
CA MET A 89 -1.11 -24.75 28.22
C MET A 89 -0.21 -24.00 27.22
N ASP A 90 1.11 -24.06 27.40
CA ASP A 90 2.09 -23.47 26.49
C ASP A 90 2.37 -24.35 25.26
N GLY A 91 1.78 -25.54 25.20
CA GLY A 91 1.92 -26.50 24.10
C GLY A 91 2.94 -27.61 24.39
N GLY A 92 3.52 -28.14 23.32
CA GLY A 92 4.36 -29.34 23.39
C GLY A 92 3.54 -30.63 23.37
N GLY A 93 4.25 -31.74 23.62
CA GLY A 93 3.68 -33.09 23.58
C GLY A 93 2.67 -33.38 24.68
N PHE A 94 1.97 -34.50 24.52
CA PHE A 94 0.91 -34.96 25.40
C PHE A 94 1.39 -36.14 26.25
N ARG A 95 0.82 -36.27 27.44
CA ARG A 95 0.89 -37.52 28.21
C ARG A 95 -0.49 -38.17 28.17
N LEU A 96 -0.53 -39.43 27.76
CA LEU A 96 -1.73 -40.25 27.73
C LEU A 96 -1.72 -41.21 28.92
N TYR A 97 -2.75 -41.13 29.74
CA TYR A 97 -2.99 -42.04 30.85
C TYR A 97 -4.20 -42.92 30.54
N GLU A 98 -4.15 -44.17 30.99
CA GLU A 98 -5.31 -45.07 30.98
C GLU A 98 -6.22 -44.77 32.19
N GLY A 99 -7.53 -44.86 31.97
CA GLY A 99 -8.56 -44.59 32.97
C GLY A 99 -8.94 -43.11 33.12
N ILE A 100 -9.83 -42.85 34.07
CA ILE A 100 -10.32 -41.50 34.38
C ILE A 100 -9.36 -40.83 35.38
N HIS A 101 -8.80 -39.68 35.01
CA HIS A 101 -8.08 -38.80 35.94
C HIS A 101 -8.79 -37.44 36.04
N LEU A 102 -9.38 -37.15 37.21
CA LEU A 102 -10.07 -35.89 37.48
C LEU A 102 -9.17 -34.81 38.09
N THR A 103 -7.97 -35.20 38.53
CA THR A 103 -6.91 -34.34 39.05
C THR A 103 -5.58 -34.71 38.38
N PRO A 104 -4.57 -33.84 38.41
CA PRO A 104 -3.26 -34.15 37.85
C PRO A 104 -2.71 -35.44 38.45
N PRO A 105 -2.35 -36.45 37.62
CA PRO A 105 -1.83 -37.72 38.12
C PRO A 105 -0.53 -37.50 38.92
N PRO A 106 -0.26 -38.29 39.98
CA PRO A 106 1.02 -38.30 40.66
C PRO A 106 2.19 -38.56 39.69
N ALA A 107 3.37 -38.03 40.00
CA ALA A 107 4.55 -38.06 39.10
C ALA A 107 4.98 -39.47 38.66
N ASP A 108 4.73 -40.48 39.49
CA ASP A 108 5.11 -41.87 39.24
C ASP A 108 4.05 -42.68 38.46
N THR A 109 2.93 -42.05 38.09
CA THR A 109 1.88 -42.71 37.30
C THR A 109 2.40 -43.02 35.89
N PRO A 110 2.33 -44.27 35.42
CA PRO A 110 2.80 -44.61 34.08
C PRO A 110 1.94 -43.90 33.02
N TYR A 111 2.59 -43.37 32.00
CA TYR A 111 1.94 -42.70 30.87
C TYR A 111 2.65 -43.02 29.56
N ARG A 112 1.91 -42.90 28.45
CA ARG A 112 2.49 -42.90 27.11
C ARG A 112 2.74 -41.47 26.66
N GLN A 113 3.97 -41.15 26.28
CA GLN A 113 4.29 -39.87 25.65
C GLN A 113 3.78 -39.87 24.21
N LEU A 114 3.06 -38.83 23.82
CA LEU A 114 2.59 -38.61 22.46
C LEU A 114 3.14 -37.28 21.94
N ASP A 115 3.74 -37.32 20.76
CA ASP A 115 4.19 -36.11 20.06
C ASP A 115 3.01 -35.25 19.61
N GLU A 116 3.22 -33.94 19.61
CA GLU A 116 2.25 -32.96 19.14
C GLU A 116 2.08 -33.00 17.61
N LYS A 117 3.19 -33.18 16.88
CA LYS A 117 3.20 -33.17 15.42
C LYS A 117 2.84 -34.54 14.87
N HIS A 118 1.89 -34.56 13.95
CA HIS A 118 1.54 -35.77 13.20
C HIS A 118 2.74 -36.26 12.36
N SER A 119 3.00 -37.56 12.39
CA SER A 119 3.94 -38.24 11.51
C SER A 119 3.38 -39.60 11.11
N ASP A 120 3.49 -39.93 9.83
CA ASP A 120 3.13 -41.26 9.31
C ASP A 120 4.20 -42.33 9.58
N ARG A 121 5.37 -41.94 10.07
CA ARG A 121 6.49 -42.84 10.38
C ARG A 121 6.53 -43.28 11.83
N ASN A 122 5.78 -42.60 12.71
CA ASN A 122 5.79 -42.84 14.15
C ASN A 122 4.37 -42.77 14.71
N ASP A 123 3.87 -43.87 15.25
CA ASP A 123 2.53 -43.94 15.87
C ASP A 123 2.46 -43.37 17.29
N ALA A 124 3.60 -42.94 17.87
CA ALA A 124 3.64 -42.26 19.17
C ALA A 124 3.32 -40.76 19.06
N ASN A 125 2.23 -40.40 18.39
CA ASN A 125 1.73 -39.03 18.28
C ASN A 125 0.22 -38.96 18.54
N LEU A 126 -0.29 -37.79 18.94
CA LEU A 126 -1.69 -37.62 19.31
C LEU A 126 -2.64 -37.96 18.14
N SER A 127 -2.30 -37.52 16.94
CA SER A 127 -3.12 -37.69 15.76
C SER A 127 -3.33 -39.18 15.44
N SER A 128 -2.26 -39.98 15.43
CA SER A 128 -2.36 -41.44 15.24
C SER A 128 -3.20 -42.12 16.31
N PHE A 129 -3.05 -41.72 17.58
CA PHE A 129 -3.88 -42.25 18.69
C PHE A 129 -5.37 -41.98 18.48
N LEU A 130 -5.76 -40.72 18.22
CA LEU A 130 -7.16 -40.34 18.02
C LEU A 130 -7.75 -40.96 16.75
N LEU A 131 -6.97 -41.06 15.66
CA LEU A 131 -7.39 -41.77 14.45
C LEU A 131 -7.60 -43.27 14.69
N GLY A 132 -6.85 -43.87 15.62
CA GLY A 132 -7.04 -45.23 16.10
C GLY A 132 -8.43 -45.45 16.68
N LEU A 133 -8.87 -44.55 17.57
CA LEU A 133 -10.20 -44.62 18.18
C LEU A 133 -11.36 -44.51 17.17
N CYS A 134 -11.10 -43.91 16.00
CA CYS A 134 -12.10 -43.72 14.95
C CYS A 134 -11.97 -44.73 13.78
N SER A 135 -11.10 -45.74 13.88
CA SER A 135 -10.78 -46.67 12.78
C SER A 135 -10.32 -45.98 11.48
N LEU A 136 -9.61 -44.86 11.62
CA LEU A 136 -9.08 -44.04 10.52
C LEU A 136 -7.55 -44.08 10.43
N SER A 137 -6.92 -44.97 11.18
CA SER A 137 -5.47 -45.18 11.16
C SER A 137 -4.96 -45.58 9.77
N GLY A 138 -3.84 -44.99 9.34
CA GLY A 138 -3.17 -45.30 8.06
C GLY A 138 -3.89 -44.81 6.80
N LYS A 139 -5.06 -44.17 6.93
CA LYS A 139 -5.82 -43.64 5.80
C LYS A 139 -5.06 -42.50 5.12
N ARG A 140 -5.23 -42.36 3.80
CA ARG A 140 -4.57 -41.31 3.01
C ARG A 140 -5.58 -40.43 2.27
N VAL A 141 -5.31 -39.13 2.25
CA VAL A 141 -6.16 -38.15 1.57
C VAL A 141 -5.40 -37.50 0.43
N ARG A 142 -6.09 -37.23 -0.68
CA ARG A 142 -5.49 -36.54 -1.83
C ARG A 142 -4.97 -35.16 -1.42
N ARG A 143 -3.73 -34.87 -1.80
CA ARG A 143 -3.06 -33.59 -1.57
C ARG A 143 -3.34 -32.59 -2.69
N ASN A 144 -3.32 -33.04 -3.95
CA ASN A 144 -3.40 -32.14 -5.10
C ASN A 144 -4.02 -32.81 -6.33
N ALA A 145 -4.22 -32.02 -7.39
CA ALA A 145 -4.75 -32.48 -8.68
C ALA A 145 -3.94 -33.62 -9.34
N ARG A 146 -2.67 -33.85 -8.94
CA ARG A 146 -1.82 -34.92 -9.47
C ARG A 146 -1.98 -36.27 -8.79
N ASN A 147 -3.00 -36.43 -7.96
CA ASN A 147 -3.24 -37.69 -7.25
C ASN A 147 -2.13 -38.02 -6.22
N GLU A 148 -1.27 -37.07 -5.88
CA GLU A 148 -0.39 -37.22 -4.71
C GLU A 148 -1.25 -37.28 -3.44
N THR A 149 -0.83 -38.06 -2.45
CA THR A 149 -1.58 -38.26 -1.21
C THR A 149 -0.75 -37.92 0.02
N ASN A 150 -1.40 -37.35 1.03
CA ASN A 150 -0.87 -37.17 2.37
C ASN A 150 -1.46 -38.24 3.30
N SER A 151 -0.74 -38.60 4.37
CA SER A 151 -1.35 -39.32 5.48
C SER A 151 -2.44 -38.46 6.12
N LEU A 152 -3.60 -39.05 6.40
CA LEU A 152 -4.66 -38.38 7.14
C LEU A 152 -4.14 -38.00 8.53
N SER A 153 -4.38 -36.77 8.93
CA SER A 153 -4.15 -36.31 10.31
C SER A 153 -5.48 -36.05 11.01
N PHE A 154 -5.53 -36.20 12.34
CA PHE A 154 -6.74 -35.93 13.10
C PHE A 154 -7.21 -34.48 12.95
N ARG A 155 -6.29 -33.55 12.70
CA ARG A 155 -6.58 -32.14 12.38
C ARG A 155 -7.50 -31.99 11.16
N ASN A 156 -7.36 -32.84 10.15
CA ASN A 156 -8.22 -32.80 8.97
C ASN A 156 -9.68 -33.15 9.31
N ILE A 157 -9.91 -33.92 10.37
CA ILE A 157 -11.23 -34.33 10.83
C ILE A 157 -11.78 -33.36 11.87
N ALA A 158 -10.96 -32.96 12.85
CA ALA A 158 -11.36 -32.10 13.97
C ALA A 158 -12.08 -30.82 13.51
N ARG A 159 -11.57 -30.18 12.45
CA ARG A 159 -12.19 -29.00 11.81
C ARG A 159 -13.62 -29.20 11.30
N LEU A 160 -14.00 -30.43 10.97
CA LEU A 160 -15.35 -30.74 10.48
C LEU A 160 -16.30 -31.04 11.65
N MET A 161 -15.75 -31.18 12.87
CA MET A 161 -16.48 -31.59 14.09
C MET A 161 -16.57 -30.46 15.11
N ILE A 162 -15.58 -29.58 15.14
CA ILE A 162 -15.48 -28.45 16.06
C ILE A 162 -15.64 -27.21 15.21
N VAL A 163 -16.74 -26.49 15.42
CA VAL A 163 -17.04 -25.25 14.70
C VAL A 163 -17.09 -24.13 15.73
N ASP A 164 -16.16 -23.19 15.64
CA ASP A 164 -16.12 -22.02 16.51
C ASP A 164 -17.08 -20.91 16.04
N GLU A 165 -17.27 -19.85 16.84
CA GLU A 165 -18.20 -18.75 16.56
C GLU A 165 -17.85 -18.00 15.25
N THR A 166 -16.56 -17.96 14.88
CA THR A 166 -16.12 -17.32 13.64
C THR A 166 -16.42 -18.21 12.44
N GLU A 167 -16.10 -19.50 12.50
CA GLU A 167 -16.33 -20.46 11.43
C GLU A 167 -17.83 -20.69 11.19
N ILE A 168 -18.64 -20.74 12.25
CA ILE A 168 -20.08 -21.02 12.13
C ILE A 168 -20.79 -19.96 11.27
N THR A 169 -20.32 -18.71 11.30
CA THR A 169 -20.93 -17.57 10.60
C THR A 169 -20.29 -17.21 9.25
N GLN A 170 -19.20 -17.88 8.87
CA GLN A 170 -18.43 -17.59 7.64
C GLN A 170 -19.24 -17.75 6.36
N GLN A 171 -18.85 -17.02 5.31
CA GLN A 171 -19.43 -17.16 3.97
C GLN A 171 -18.82 -18.31 3.17
N SER A 172 -17.59 -18.71 3.47
CA SER A 172 -16.94 -19.88 2.87
C SER A 172 -17.69 -21.17 3.22
N SER A 173 -17.53 -22.17 2.36
CA SER A 173 -18.02 -23.53 2.62
C SER A 173 -17.50 -24.03 3.98
N PRO A 174 -18.31 -24.80 4.74
CA PRO A 174 -17.88 -25.57 5.91
C PRO A 174 -16.61 -26.41 5.72
N LEU A 175 -16.27 -26.73 4.47
CA LEU A 175 -15.10 -27.54 4.13
C LEU A 175 -13.79 -26.74 4.06
N PHE A 176 -13.84 -25.41 4.09
CA PHE A 176 -12.68 -24.55 3.82
C PHE A 176 -12.38 -23.59 4.97
N ASP A 177 -11.09 -23.45 5.30
CA ASP A 177 -10.53 -22.65 6.39
C ASP A 177 -9.80 -21.39 5.89
N GLY A 178 -10.01 -21.03 4.62
CA GLY A 178 -9.33 -19.91 3.98
C GLY A 178 -7.90 -20.21 3.50
N ASN A 179 -7.34 -21.41 3.72
CA ASN A 179 -6.06 -21.82 3.12
C ASN A 179 -6.29 -22.62 1.81
N PRO A 180 -6.03 -22.04 0.62
CA PRO A 180 -6.30 -22.72 -0.64
C PRO A 180 -5.53 -24.04 -0.82
N VAL A 181 -4.39 -24.20 -0.15
CA VAL A 181 -3.56 -25.41 -0.21
C VAL A 181 -4.26 -26.60 0.44
N ASP A 182 -5.05 -26.36 1.49
CA ASP A 182 -5.72 -27.41 2.26
C ASP A 182 -7.09 -27.78 1.67
N ASN A 183 -7.63 -26.99 0.72
CA ASN A 183 -8.93 -27.25 0.08
C ASN A 183 -9.06 -28.65 -0.54
N THR A 184 -7.98 -29.18 -1.11
CA THR A 184 -7.99 -30.53 -1.69
C THR A 184 -7.98 -31.61 -0.60
N PRO A 185 -7.05 -31.59 0.37
CA PRO A 185 -7.11 -32.45 1.56
C PRO A 185 -8.43 -32.42 2.32
N ASN A 186 -9.05 -31.25 2.48
CA ASN A 186 -10.31 -31.12 3.21
C ASN A 186 -11.47 -31.78 2.47
N LEU A 187 -11.59 -31.54 1.16
CA LEU A 187 -12.59 -32.21 0.34
C LEU A 187 -12.37 -33.72 0.34
N ALA A 188 -11.12 -34.17 0.22
CA ALA A 188 -10.77 -35.59 0.28
C ALA A 188 -11.13 -36.22 1.63
N THR A 189 -10.94 -35.48 2.73
CA THR A 189 -11.34 -35.93 4.08
C THR A 189 -12.86 -36.03 4.20
N PHE A 190 -13.59 -35.03 3.71
CA PHE A 190 -15.05 -35.07 3.68
C PHE A 190 -15.58 -36.24 2.83
N LYS A 191 -15.01 -36.47 1.64
CA LYS A 191 -15.30 -37.63 0.81
C LYS A 191 -15.01 -38.95 1.55
N LEU A 192 -13.89 -39.04 2.26
CA LEU A 192 -13.55 -40.21 3.07
C LEU A 192 -14.61 -40.46 4.15
N LEU A 193 -15.07 -39.43 4.86
CA LEU A 193 -16.12 -39.58 5.89
C LEU A 193 -17.45 -40.02 5.27
N LEU A 194 -17.82 -39.50 4.10
CA LEU A 194 -19.07 -39.86 3.41
C LEU A 194 -19.04 -41.27 2.77
N THR A 195 -17.87 -41.73 2.32
CA THR A 195 -17.76 -42.97 1.53
C THR A 195 -17.06 -44.11 2.27
N GLY A 196 -16.36 -43.84 3.37
CA GLY A 196 -15.46 -44.77 4.06
C GLY A 196 -14.21 -45.16 3.28
N THR A 197 -14.07 -44.66 2.03
CA THR A 197 -12.98 -45.02 1.12
C THR A 197 -11.98 -43.88 1.06
N ASP A 198 -10.72 -44.20 1.32
CA ASP A 198 -9.62 -43.23 1.24
C ASP A 198 -8.99 -43.21 -0.16
N ASP A 199 -8.09 -42.26 -0.37
CA ASP A 199 -7.50 -42.01 -1.69
C ASP A 199 -6.17 -42.78 -1.87
N SER A 200 -5.90 -43.80 -1.06
CA SER A 200 -4.65 -44.59 -1.10
C SER A 200 -4.45 -45.35 -2.42
N ALA A 201 -5.52 -45.65 -3.15
CA ALA A 201 -5.47 -46.25 -4.48
C ALA A 201 -5.09 -45.26 -5.60
N LEU A 202 -5.03 -43.95 -5.30
CA LEU A 202 -4.63 -42.94 -6.27
C LEU A 202 -3.15 -43.11 -6.61
N VAL A 203 -2.86 -43.37 -7.89
CA VAL A 203 -1.50 -43.35 -8.42
C VAL A 203 -1.17 -41.92 -8.79
N ALA A 204 -0.14 -41.37 -8.15
CA ALA A 204 0.38 -40.06 -8.52
C ALA A 204 0.77 -40.10 -9.99
N SER A 205 0.25 -39.17 -10.80
CA SER A 205 0.73 -39.01 -12.16
C SER A 205 2.23 -38.72 -12.12
N SER A 206 2.98 -39.23 -13.11
CA SER A 206 4.44 -39.12 -13.16
C SER A 206 4.89 -37.71 -12.83
N LYS A 207 5.94 -37.59 -12.00
CA LYS A 207 6.57 -36.32 -11.66
C LYS A 207 6.72 -35.49 -12.94
N ARG A 208 6.19 -34.27 -12.88
CA ARG A 208 6.21 -33.26 -13.94
C ARG A 208 7.47 -33.32 -14.80
N GLU A 209 7.28 -33.33 -16.12
CA GLU A 209 8.25 -32.68 -17.02
C GLU A 209 8.46 -31.23 -16.52
N PRO A 210 9.71 -30.72 -16.47
CA PRO A 210 10.06 -29.39 -15.93
C PRO A 210 9.21 -28.22 -16.43
N GLU A 211 8.55 -28.38 -17.57
CA GLU A 211 7.73 -27.37 -18.24
C GLU A 211 6.41 -27.05 -17.51
N GLU A 212 5.74 -28.01 -16.87
CA GLU A 212 4.45 -27.76 -16.20
C GLU A 212 4.61 -27.02 -14.86
N LEU A 213 5.71 -27.25 -14.13
CA LEU A 213 6.08 -26.51 -12.90
C LEU A 213 6.42 -25.06 -13.24
N SER A 214 7.14 -24.87 -14.34
CA SER A 214 7.46 -23.56 -14.88
C SER A 214 6.20 -22.80 -15.28
N ARG A 215 5.25 -23.46 -15.94
CA ARG A 215 4.03 -22.83 -16.47
C ARG A 215 3.06 -22.33 -15.39
N GLU A 216 2.80 -23.14 -14.36
CA GLU A 216 1.89 -22.76 -13.28
C GLU A 216 2.51 -21.67 -12.38
N ALA A 217 3.82 -21.73 -12.15
CA ALA A 217 4.57 -20.65 -11.50
C ALA A 217 4.60 -19.38 -12.37
N GLN A 218 4.74 -19.50 -13.70
CA GLN A 218 4.65 -18.39 -14.63
C GLN A 218 3.26 -17.75 -14.63
N LEU A 219 2.18 -18.53 -14.55
CA LEU A 219 0.82 -18.02 -14.45
C LEU A 219 0.58 -17.26 -13.13
N GLN A 220 1.01 -17.82 -11.99
CA GLN A 220 0.91 -17.14 -10.69
C GLN A 220 1.73 -15.85 -10.66
N LEU A 221 2.93 -15.86 -11.23
CA LEU A 221 3.75 -14.66 -11.36
C LEU A 221 3.11 -13.63 -12.30
N LEU A 222 2.51 -14.07 -13.42
CA LEU A 222 1.79 -13.20 -14.32
C LEU A 222 0.57 -12.56 -13.64
N ASP A 223 -0.18 -13.32 -12.84
CA ASP A 223 -1.34 -12.81 -12.11
C ASP A 223 -0.92 -11.73 -11.08
N GLN A 224 0.14 -11.98 -10.30
CA GLN A 224 0.68 -10.97 -9.37
C GLN A 224 1.16 -9.71 -10.10
N LEU A 225 1.90 -9.86 -11.21
CA LEU A 225 2.35 -8.73 -12.00
C LEU A 225 1.18 -7.99 -12.64
N LEU A 226 0.16 -8.69 -13.12
CA LEU A 226 -1.05 -8.09 -13.69
C LEU A 226 -1.80 -7.26 -12.67
N ASP A 227 -1.93 -7.73 -11.43
CA ASP A 227 -2.57 -6.99 -10.35
C ASP A 227 -1.78 -5.71 -10.02
N ASP A 228 -0.46 -5.81 -9.85
CA ASP A 228 0.42 -4.66 -9.61
C ASP A 228 0.33 -3.60 -10.74
N TYR A 229 0.37 -4.05 -12.00
CA TYR A 229 0.27 -3.15 -13.16
C TYR A 229 -1.12 -2.55 -13.32
N ARG A 230 -2.19 -3.29 -13.00
CA ARG A 230 -3.57 -2.78 -13.01
C ARG A 230 -3.78 -1.73 -11.92
N ASP A 231 -3.23 -1.91 -10.74
CA ASP A 231 -3.36 -0.94 -9.65
C ASP A 231 -2.60 0.35 -9.96
N ARG A 232 -1.36 0.27 -10.46
CA ARG A 232 -0.63 1.44 -10.99
C ARG A 232 -1.39 2.14 -12.12
N LEU A 233 -2.02 1.39 -13.02
CA LEU A 233 -2.82 1.98 -14.09
C LEU A 233 -4.05 2.72 -13.56
N LYS A 234 -4.72 2.20 -12.53
CA LYS A 234 -5.88 2.85 -11.87
C LYS A 234 -5.51 4.17 -11.19
N GLU A 235 -4.30 4.27 -10.64
CA GLU A 235 -3.79 5.53 -10.07
C GLU A 235 -3.62 6.62 -11.13
N LEU A 236 -3.20 6.23 -12.34
CA LEU A 236 -2.93 7.16 -13.44
C LEU A 236 -4.17 7.50 -14.28
N THR A 237 -5.11 6.57 -14.46
CA THR A 237 -6.33 6.82 -15.26
C THR A 237 -7.51 5.93 -14.89
N LYS A 238 -8.72 6.48 -15.05
CA LYS A 238 -9.99 5.74 -14.94
C LYS A 238 -10.49 5.20 -16.28
N SER A 239 -9.95 5.71 -17.40
CA SER A 239 -10.40 5.40 -18.76
C SER A 239 -9.21 5.05 -19.67
N PRO A 240 -8.64 3.83 -19.57
CA PRO A 240 -7.44 3.44 -20.34
C PRO A 240 -7.64 3.50 -21.86
N LYS A 241 -8.87 3.24 -22.34
CA LYS A 241 -9.21 3.20 -23.76
C LYS A 241 -9.18 4.58 -24.45
N GLU A 242 -9.23 5.65 -23.67
CA GLU A 242 -9.24 7.04 -24.19
C GLU A 242 -7.84 7.68 -24.17
N LEU A 243 -6.82 6.99 -23.64
CA LEU A 243 -5.47 7.52 -23.46
C LEU A 243 -4.81 7.92 -24.79
N GLU A 244 -5.05 7.19 -25.88
CA GLU A 244 -4.51 7.54 -27.20
C GLU A 244 -5.11 8.85 -27.74
N GLU A 245 -6.42 9.04 -27.57
CA GLU A 245 -7.10 10.29 -27.96
C GLU A 245 -6.64 11.47 -27.10
N GLN A 246 -6.46 11.24 -25.80
CA GLN A 246 -5.90 12.23 -24.88
C GLN A 246 -4.46 12.61 -25.25
N LEU A 247 -3.61 11.62 -25.57
CA LEU A 247 -2.24 11.87 -26.01
C LEU A 247 -2.21 12.72 -27.28
N GLN A 248 -3.06 12.42 -28.25
CA GLN A 248 -3.17 13.19 -29.49
C GLN A 248 -3.55 14.66 -29.23
N LYS A 249 -4.57 14.89 -28.39
CA LYS A 249 -4.98 16.26 -27.99
C LYS A 249 -3.87 17.02 -27.28
N ILE A 250 -3.10 16.34 -26.41
CA ILE A 250 -1.96 16.94 -25.70
C ILE A 250 -0.83 17.26 -26.67
N ASP A 251 -0.49 16.35 -27.59
CA ASP A 251 0.56 16.59 -28.58
C ASP A 251 0.21 17.75 -29.53
N ASP A 252 -1.05 17.88 -29.95
CA ASP A 252 -1.51 19.03 -30.74
C ASP A 252 -1.43 20.35 -29.95
N SER A 253 -1.82 20.31 -28.67
CA SER A 253 -1.70 21.46 -27.76
C SER A 253 -0.23 21.85 -27.53
N LEU A 254 0.66 20.88 -27.34
CA LEU A 254 2.11 21.09 -27.18
C LEU A 254 2.73 21.69 -28.44
N ARG A 255 2.32 21.26 -29.64
CA ARG A 255 2.79 21.86 -30.91
C ARG A 255 2.39 23.33 -30.99
N GLN A 256 1.15 23.66 -30.64
CA GLN A 256 0.68 25.05 -30.62
C GLN A 256 1.43 25.90 -29.60
N GLN A 257 1.59 25.40 -28.37
CA GLN A 257 2.33 26.08 -27.30
C GLN A 257 3.81 26.26 -27.65
N ALA A 258 4.46 25.24 -28.23
CA ALA A 258 5.84 25.33 -28.68
C ALA A 258 6.04 26.44 -29.73
N ALA A 259 5.12 26.56 -30.70
CA ALA A 259 5.17 27.63 -31.69
C ALA A 259 5.05 29.02 -31.02
N GLN A 260 4.16 29.16 -30.03
CA GLN A 260 3.99 30.41 -29.29
C GLN A 260 5.20 30.77 -28.41
N VAL A 261 5.79 29.77 -27.72
CA VAL A 261 7.02 29.93 -26.93
C VAL A 261 8.16 30.38 -27.84
N ASN A 262 8.41 29.69 -28.95
CA ASN A 262 9.48 30.03 -29.88
C ASN A 262 9.31 31.44 -30.46
N THR A 263 8.09 31.82 -30.83
CA THR A 263 7.80 33.15 -31.36
C THR A 263 8.05 34.24 -30.30
N THR A 264 7.55 34.03 -29.08
CA THR A 264 7.71 34.99 -27.97
C THR A 264 9.16 35.07 -27.50
N GLU A 265 9.89 33.95 -27.52
CA GLU A 265 11.31 33.89 -27.20
C GLU A 265 12.17 34.63 -28.23
N SER A 266 11.87 34.49 -29.53
CA SER A 266 12.50 35.29 -30.58
C SER A 266 12.26 36.79 -30.37
N GLN A 267 11.02 37.19 -30.04
CA GLN A 267 10.67 38.58 -29.74
C GLN A 267 11.43 39.10 -28.49
N PHE A 268 11.55 38.27 -27.45
CA PHE A 268 12.32 38.59 -26.26
C PHE A 268 13.81 38.77 -26.58
N GLN A 269 14.41 37.87 -27.35
CA GLN A 269 15.82 37.95 -27.73
C GLN A 269 16.11 39.20 -28.55
N GLU A 270 15.25 39.54 -29.50
CA GLU A 270 15.38 40.75 -30.31
C GLU A 270 15.27 42.02 -29.45
N ALA A 271 14.24 42.11 -28.60
CA ALA A 271 14.02 43.27 -27.73
C ALA A 271 15.13 43.41 -26.67
N ALA A 272 15.57 42.31 -26.06
CA ALA A 272 16.69 42.29 -25.12
C ALA A 272 18.03 42.59 -25.79
N GLY A 273 18.19 42.22 -27.07
CA GLY A 273 19.32 42.61 -27.92
C GLY A 273 19.35 44.12 -28.15
N LYS A 274 18.25 44.68 -28.66
CA LYS A 274 18.07 46.13 -28.86
C LYS A 274 18.28 46.92 -27.57
N ARG A 275 17.73 46.45 -26.44
CA ARG A 275 17.92 47.05 -25.11
C ARG A 275 19.39 47.13 -24.71
N ARG A 276 20.15 46.04 -24.92
CA ARG A 276 21.59 45.99 -24.64
C ARG A 276 22.38 46.92 -25.55
N GLU A 277 22.08 46.93 -26.84
CA GLU A 277 22.74 47.80 -27.81
C GLU A 277 22.49 49.28 -27.52
N LEU A 278 21.25 49.67 -27.21
CA LEU A 278 20.90 51.04 -26.84
C LEU A 278 21.57 51.48 -25.54
N ARG A 279 21.62 50.63 -24.52
CA ARG A 279 22.36 50.91 -23.27
C ARG A 279 23.82 51.18 -23.54
N LYS A 280 24.47 50.30 -24.32
CA LYS A 280 25.88 50.46 -24.69
C LYS A 280 26.12 51.76 -25.47
N LYS A 281 25.29 52.06 -26.47
CA LYS A 281 25.37 53.30 -27.26
C LYS A 281 25.17 54.55 -26.41
N LEU A 282 24.25 54.51 -25.44
CA LEU A 282 24.03 55.62 -24.51
C LEU A 282 25.22 55.82 -23.59
N GLU A 283 25.79 54.74 -23.04
CA GLU A 283 27.00 54.79 -22.21
C GLU A 283 28.19 55.39 -22.99
N GLU A 284 28.48 54.86 -24.19
CA GLU A 284 29.52 55.40 -25.08
C GLU A 284 29.27 56.89 -25.43
N SER A 285 28.01 57.27 -25.67
CA SER A 285 27.64 58.66 -25.95
C SER A 285 27.82 59.57 -24.73
N HIS A 286 27.48 59.10 -23.53
CA HIS A 286 27.68 59.82 -22.27
C HIS A 286 29.17 60.03 -22.00
N GLU A 287 29.98 58.98 -22.14
CA GLU A 287 31.43 59.06 -21.96
C GLU A 287 32.06 60.03 -22.95
N ARG A 288 31.73 59.92 -24.24
CA ARG A 288 32.26 60.84 -25.26
C ARG A 288 31.81 62.28 -25.03
N ARG A 289 30.55 62.50 -24.64
CA ARG A 289 30.03 63.83 -24.31
C ARG A 289 30.74 64.46 -23.12
N ALA A 290 31.07 63.67 -22.10
CA ALA A 290 31.84 64.10 -20.94
C ALA A 290 33.28 64.44 -21.31
N GLU A 291 33.93 63.61 -22.14
CA GLU A 291 35.28 63.84 -22.65
C GLU A 291 35.37 65.14 -23.48
N VAL A 292 34.40 65.35 -24.37
CA VAL A 292 34.26 66.59 -25.17
C VAL A 292 34.06 67.80 -24.25
N GLY A 293 33.23 67.68 -23.21
CA GLY A 293 33.06 68.73 -22.20
C GLY A 293 34.38 69.11 -21.52
N ALA A 294 35.13 68.11 -21.05
CA ALA A 294 36.43 68.33 -20.40
C ALA A 294 37.48 68.92 -21.38
N MET A 295 37.45 68.54 -22.66
CA MET A 295 38.31 69.14 -23.69
C MET A 295 37.97 70.62 -23.92
N LEU A 296 36.68 70.96 -24.03
CA LEU A 296 36.23 72.34 -24.21
C LEU A 296 36.64 73.23 -23.03
N GLU A 297 36.53 72.75 -21.79
CA GLU A 297 37.00 73.48 -20.61
C GLU A 297 38.52 73.73 -20.66
N ARG A 298 39.32 72.72 -21.04
CA ARG A 298 40.77 72.87 -21.21
C ARG A 298 41.13 73.84 -22.34
N PHE A 299 40.42 73.80 -23.47
CA PHE A 299 40.64 74.73 -24.58
C PHE A 299 40.23 76.16 -24.22
N SER A 300 39.17 76.34 -23.44
CA SER A 300 38.79 77.65 -22.90
C SER A 300 39.90 78.24 -22.03
N LEU A 301 40.54 77.41 -21.18
CA LEU A 301 41.68 77.84 -20.37
C LEU A 301 42.90 78.17 -21.23
N LEU A 302 43.20 77.34 -22.24
CA LEU A 302 44.30 77.57 -23.17
C LEU A 302 44.12 78.87 -23.98
N ASP A 303 42.89 79.17 -24.43
CA ASP A 303 42.59 80.44 -25.11
C ASP A 303 42.87 81.65 -24.22
N LYS A 304 42.51 81.57 -22.93
CA LYS A 304 42.82 82.61 -21.94
C LYS A 304 44.33 82.78 -21.75
N HIS A 305 45.10 81.68 -21.73
CA HIS A 305 46.56 81.75 -21.68
C HIS A 305 47.15 82.41 -22.92
N TYR A 306 46.69 82.03 -24.12
CA TYR A 306 47.12 82.68 -25.36
C TYR A 306 46.77 84.17 -25.40
N ALA A 307 45.59 84.56 -24.93
CA ALA A 307 45.21 85.96 -24.83
C ALA A 307 46.16 86.73 -23.90
N SER A 308 46.44 86.18 -22.71
CA SER A 308 47.37 86.78 -21.75
C SER A 308 48.82 86.85 -22.28
N ASP A 309 49.28 85.82 -22.99
CA ASP A 309 50.61 85.81 -23.61
C ASP A 309 50.73 86.82 -24.74
N ILE A 310 49.69 86.98 -25.57
CA ILE A 310 49.64 88.03 -26.60
C ILE A 310 49.69 89.41 -25.94
N GLU A 311 48.91 89.67 -24.88
CA GLU A 311 48.94 90.94 -24.15
C GLU A 311 50.33 91.24 -23.59
N ARG A 312 50.98 90.23 -22.96
CA ARG A 312 52.33 90.36 -22.44
C ARG A 312 53.37 90.64 -23.54
N LEU A 313 53.29 89.94 -24.67
CA LEU A 313 54.19 90.15 -25.81
C LEU A 313 53.95 91.50 -26.49
N ARG A 314 52.70 91.96 -26.57
CA ARG A 314 52.37 93.31 -27.07
C ARG A 314 52.94 94.39 -26.17
N ALA A 315 52.88 94.22 -24.84
CA ALA A 315 53.51 95.15 -23.91
C ALA A 315 55.04 95.21 -24.11
N ILE A 316 55.69 94.07 -24.41
CA ILE A 316 57.12 94.03 -24.76
C ILE A 316 57.38 94.72 -26.11
N GLU A 317 56.54 94.48 -27.12
CA GLU A 317 56.64 95.11 -28.44
C GLU A 317 56.49 96.63 -28.36
N GLU A 318 55.44 97.12 -27.67
CA GLU A 318 55.15 98.54 -27.47
C GLU A 318 56.26 99.21 -26.65
N GLY A 319 56.63 98.60 -25.52
CA GLY A 319 57.69 99.09 -24.66
C GLY A 319 59.03 99.19 -25.38
N GLY A 320 59.42 98.14 -26.13
CA GLY A 320 60.64 98.14 -26.94
C GLY A 320 60.61 99.17 -28.07
N THR A 321 59.48 99.29 -28.78
CA THR A 321 59.33 100.28 -29.87
C THR A 321 59.41 101.70 -29.35
N LEU A 322 58.72 102.02 -28.25
CA LEU A 322 58.76 103.34 -27.62
C LEU A 322 60.14 103.65 -27.05
N PHE A 323 60.82 102.66 -26.46
CA PHE A 323 62.18 102.82 -25.97
C PHE A 323 63.15 103.20 -27.09
N ASN A 324 63.05 102.56 -28.27
CA ASN A 324 63.87 102.94 -29.43
C ASN A 324 63.58 104.37 -29.92
N VAL A 325 62.35 104.85 -29.81
CA VAL A 325 61.97 106.23 -30.21
C VAL A 325 62.51 107.29 -29.25
N LEU A 326 62.65 106.98 -27.95
CA LEU A 326 63.14 107.94 -26.94
C LEU A 326 64.58 108.40 -27.20
N GLY A 327 65.34 107.67 -28.02
CA GLY A 327 66.70 108.03 -28.41
C GLY A 327 67.67 108.06 -27.22
N SER A 328 68.93 108.44 -27.49
CA SER A 328 69.93 108.57 -26.43
C SER A 328 69.86 109.94 -25.78
N GLY A 329 69.43 109.97 -24.51
CA GLY A 329 69.37 111.17 -23.69
C GLY A 329 70.50 111.23 -22.65
N HIS A 330 70.67 112.37 -22.00
CA HIS A 330 71.52 112.43 -20.81
C HIS A 330 70.90 111.56 -19.71
N CYS A 331 71.73 110.85 -18.94
CA CYS A 331 71.23 110.01 -17.86
C CYS A 331 70.46 110.89 -16.86
N PRO A 332 69.17 110.63 -16.59
CA PRO A 332 68.37 111.47 -15.70
C PRO A 332 68.80 111.37 -14.23
N LEU A 333 69.65 110.39 -13.88
CA LEU A 333 70.18 110.19 -12.53
C LEU A 333 71.51 110.90 -12.30
N CYS A 334 72.48 110.74 -13.21
CA CYS A 334 73.83 111.27 -13.03
C CYS A 334 74.22 112.38 -14.02
N GLY A 335 73.34 112.71 -14.98
CA GLY A 335 73.58 113.73 -16.00
C GLY A 335 74.61 113.34 -17.07
N ALA A 336 75.13 112.11 -17.07
CA ALA A 336 76.12 111.68 -18.05
C ALA A 336 75.56 111.74 -19.48
N ALA A 337 76.32 112.34 -20.40
CA ALA A 337 76.00 112.38 -21.81
C ALA A 337 76.02 110.95 -22.43
N PRO A 338 75.24 110.71 -23.51
CA PRO A 338 75.15 109.40 -24.18
C PRO A 338 76.49 108.73 -24.50
N GLU A 339 77.49 109.52 -24.88
CA GLU A 339 78.85 109.07 -25.22
C GLU A 339 79.61 108.42 -24.05
N HIS A 340 79.11 108.59 -22.83
CA HIS A 340 79.65 107.96 -21.62
C HIS A 340 78.82 106.76 -21.16
N HIS A 341 77.73 106.42 -21.85
CA HIS A 341 76.91 105.25 -21.55
C HIS A 341 77.60 104.02 -22.15
N ARG A 342 78.05 103.10 -21.29
CA ARG A 342 78.68 101.84 -21.71
C ARG A 342 77.61 100.79 -22.05
N ALA A 343 76.89 100.99 -23.15
CA ALA A 343 75.81 100.08 -23.56
C ALA A 343 76.33 98.70 -23.99
N GLU A 344 77.53 98.63 -24.57
CA GLU A 344 78.04 97.43 -25.25
C GLU A 344 78.68 96.37 -24.34
N SER A 345 78.85 96.62 -23.04
CA SER A 345 79.65 95.73 -22.18
C SER A 345 78.90 94.59 -21.49
N GLU A 346 77.56 94.62 -21.39
CA GLU A 346 76.79 93.57 -20.67
C GLU A 346 75.42 93.21 -21.27
N CYS A 347 74.90 93.98 -22.23
CA CYS A 347 73.63 93.69 -22.89
C CYS A 347 73.79 94.03 -24.37
N ASP A 348 73.58 93.06 -25.26
CA ASP A 348 73.61 93.29 -26.71
C ASP A 348 72.56 94.33 -27.17
N GLY A 349 71.63 94.72 -26.27
CA GLY A 349 70.79 95.90 -26.41
C GLY A 349 69.91 95.89 -27.65
N ASN A 350 69.80 94.75 -28.34
CA ASN A 350 69.15 94.63 -29.63
C ASN A 350 67.64 94.52 -29.41
N ILE A 351 67.08 95.64 -28.96
CA ILE A 351 65.66 95.84 -28.72
C ILE A 351 64.89 95.55 -30.01
N ASP A 352 65.46 95.89 -31.18
CA ASP A 352 64.88 95.55 -32.47
C ASP A 352 64.72 94.03 -32.67
N ALA A 353 65.71 93.22 -32.29
CA ALA A 353 65.61 91.76 -32.35
C ALA A 353 64.55 91.22 -31.38
N VAL A 354 64.46 91.78 -30.16
CA VAL A 354 63.42 91.39 -29.18
C VAL A 354 62.02 91.75 -29.67
N VAL A 355 61.85 92.96 -30.22
CA VAL A 355 60.58 93.42 -30.82
C VAL A 355 60.21 92.54 -32.02
N GLN A 356 61.16 92.21 -32.90
CA GLN A 356 60.91 91.31 -34.03
C GLN A 356 60.55 89.89 -33.58
N ALA A 357 61.20 89.36 -32.55
CA ALA A 357 60.87 88.06 -31.97
C ALA A 357 59.46 88.08 -31.34
N ALA A 358 59.12 89.13 -30.58
CA ALA A 358 57.80 89.32 -30.01
C ALA A 358 56.71 89.38 -31.10
N ARG A 359 56.92 90.14 -32.19
CA ARG A 359 56.01 90.19 -33.34
C ARG A 359 55.80 88.82 -33.98
N LYS A 360 56.88 88.07 -34.19
CA LYS A 360 56.79 86.71 -34.76
C LYS A 360 56.04 85.75 -33.84
N GLU A 361 56.29 85.80 -32.54
CA GLU A 361 55.60 84.94 -31.57
C GLU A 361 54.12 85.33 -31.43
N ILE A 362 53.77 86.63 -31.45
CA ILE A 362 52.37 87.10 -31.50
C ILE A 362 51.67 86.53 -32.74
N ALA A 363 52.30 86.63 -33.92
CA ALA A 363 51.73 86.09 -35.16
C ALA A 363 51.51 84.58 -35.08
N LYS A 364 52.48 83.84 -34.52
CA LYS A 364 52.40 82.39 -34.30
C LYS A 364 51.28 82.01 -33.32
N ILE A 365 51.19 82.67 -32.16
CA ILE A 365 50.11 82.42 -31.19
C ILE A 365 48.75 82.79 -31.80
N GLY A 366 48.68 83.83 -32.63
CA GLY A 366 47.47 84.20 -33.38
C GLY A 366 46.97 83.06 -34.29
N VAL A 367 47.87 82.39 -35.01
CA VAL A 367 47.53 81.20 -35.82
C VAL A 367 47.05 80.06 -34.93
N LEU A 368 47.80 79.70 -33.88
CA LEU A 368 47.43 78.63 -32.94
C LEU A 368 46.06 78.87 -32.29
N ARG A 369 45.75 80.12 -31.95
CA ARG A 369 44.47 80.52 -31.37
C ARG A 369 43.32 80.36 -32.39
N SER A 370 43.56 80.67 -33.66
CA SER A 370 42.56 80.46 -34.72
C SER A 370 42.26 78.98 -34.97
N GLU A 371 43.30 78.12 -34.93
CA GLU A 371 43.17 76.67 -35.03
C GLU A 371 42.44 76.07 -33.82
N LEU A 372 42.75 76.57 -32.62
CA LEU A 372 42.06 76.22 -31.38
C LEU A 372 40.56 76.57 -31.47
N ALA A 373 40.22 77.77 -31.96
CA ALA A 373 38.82 78.19 -32.11
C ALA A 373 38.06 77.31 -33.12
N ALA A 374 38.68 76.94 -34.25
CA ALA A 374 38.08 76.01 -35.20
C ALA A 374 37.85 74.62 -34.59
N THR A 375 38.81 74.13 -33.79
CA THR A 375 38.70 72.84 -33.10
C THR A 375 37.62 72.86 -32.02
N ALA A 376 37.55 73.94 -31.23
CA ALA A 376 36.50 74.14 -30.23
C ALA A 376 35.11 74.16 -30.87
N SER A 377 34.94 74.87 -31.99
CA SER A 377 33.66 74.88 -32.72
C SER A 377 33.25 73.50 -33.24
N ASN A 378 34.21 72.66 -33.65
CA ASN A 378 33.93 71.27 -34.03
C ASN A 378 33.42 70.45 -32.84
N LEU A 379 34.08 70.57 -31.69
CA LEU A 379 33.71 69.88 -30.45
C LEU A 379 32.36 70.37 -29.89
N GLU A 380 32.06 71.67 -29.99
CA GLU A 380 30.74 72.22 -29.61
C GLU A 380 29.62 71.65 -30.48
N ARG A 381 29.85 71.49 -31.80
CA ARG A 381 28.89 70.85 -32.71
C ARG A 381 28.70 69.37 -32.38
N GLU A 382 29.77 68.66 -32.04
CA GLU A 382 29.74 67.26 -31.60
C GLU A 382 28.92 67.13 -30.30
N SER A 383 29.22 67.95 -29.30
CA SER A 383 28.51 68.07 -28.03
C SER A 383 27.01 68.29 -28.23
N ALA A 384 26.64 69.29 -29.04
CA ALA A 384 25.24 69.60 -29.34
C ALA A 384 24.53 68.46 -30.09
N SER A 385 25.26 67.65 -30.88
CA SER A 385 24.69 66.47 -31.54
C SER A 385 24.31 65.39 -30.52
N PHE A 386 25.17 65.13 -29.53
CA PHE A 386 24.89 64.19 -28.44
C PHE A 386 23.71 64.66 -27.58
N ASP A 387 23.70 65.93 -27.17
CA ASP A 387 22.63 66.52 -26.36
C ASP A 387 21.25 66.44 -27.05
N ARG A 388 21.20 66.45 -28.39
CA ARG A 388 19.97 66.26 -29.17
C ARG A 388 19.54 64.80 -29.31
N LYS A 389 20.49 63.87 -29.46
CA LYS A 389 20.20 62.45 -29.77
C LYS A 389 19.91 61.61 -28.52
N MET A 390 20.60 61.89 -27.42
CA MET A 390 20.53 61.09 -26.19
C MET A 390 19.13 61.02 -25.57
N PRO A 391 18.34 62.12 -25.50
CA PRO A 391 16.97 62.05 -24.96
C PRO A 391 16.06 61.11 -25.74
N ALA A 392 16.19 61.07 -27.07
CA ALA A 392 15.40 60.18 -27.92
C ALA A 392 15.78 58.71 -27.67
N ALA A 393 17.08 58.42 -27.58
CA ALA A 393 17.58 57.08 -27.28
C ALA A 393 17.21 56.61 -25.85
N LEU A 394 17.19 57.52 -24.87
CA LEU A 394 16.72 57.23 -23.51
C LEU A 394 15.24 56.84 -23.49
N LYS A 395 14.40 57.60 -24.18
CA LYS A 395 12.96 57.31 -24.29
C LYS A 395 12.69 55.97 -25.01
N GLU A 396 13.45 55.68 -26.06
CA GLU A 396 13.38 54.40 -26.76
C GLU A 396 13.81 53.24 -25.85
N LEU A 397 14.89 53.42 -25.08
CA LEU A 397 15.36 52.44 -24.10
C LEU A 397 14.33 52.17 -23.00
N GLU A 398 13.66 53.20 -22.49
CA GLU A 398 12.59 53.09 -21.48
C GLU A 398 11.41 52.28 -22.04
N SER A 399 10.90 52.65 -23.22
CA SER A 399 9.80 51.94 -23.89
C SER A 399 10.12 50.46 -24.16
N ILE A 400 11.33 50.15 -24.61
CA ILE A 400 11.76 48.76 -24.83
C ILE A 400 11.90 48.03 -23.49
N SER A 401 12.40 48.69 -22.45
CA SER A 401 12.56 48.09 -21.13
C SER A 401 11.20 47.74 -20.52
N GLU A 402 10.23 48.67 -20.57
CA GLU A 402 8.85 48.42 -20.14
C GLU A 402 8.21 47.26 -20.92
N SER A 403 8.35 47.25 -22.25
CA SER A 403 7.81 46.17 -23.08
C SER A 403 8.42 44.80 -22.71
N VAL A 404 9.73 44.75 -22.45
CA VAL A 404 10.42 43.52 -22.04
C VAL A 404 9.97 43.06 -20.66
N ASP A 405 9.93 43.97 -19.69
CA ASP A 405 9.74 43.63 -18.27
C ASP A 405 8.26 43.42 -17.91
N GLU A 406 7.32 44.17 -18.51
CA GLU A 406 5.89 44.09 -18.19
C GLU A 406 5.08 43.18 -19.13
N LEU A 407 5.48 43.05 -20.40
CA LEU A 407 4.69 42.31 -21.40
C LEU A 407 5.35 41.01 -21.82
N ILE A 408 6.58 41.07 -22.33
CA ILE A 408 7.22 39.91 -22.98
C ILE A 408 7.70 38.88 -21.95
N SER A 409 8.41 39.32 -20.89
CA SER A 409 8.94 38.42 -19.85
C SER A 409 7.83 37.67 -19.09
N PRO A 410 6.76 38.33 -18.60
CA PRO A 410 5.66 37.63 -17.93
C PRO A 410 4.90 36.69 -18.86
N LYS A 411 4.68 37.08 -20.13
CA LYS A 411 4.05 36.21 -21.13
C LYS A 411 4.89 34.97 -21.42
N LEU A 412 6.20 35.12 -21.59
CA LEU A 412 7.12 34.00 -21.82
C LEU A 412 7.16 33.06 -20.61
N SER A 413 7.17 33.60 -19.39
CA SER A 413 7.10 32.80 -18.15
C SER A 413 5.82 31.97 -18.07
N LYS A 414 4.66 32.59 -18.33
CA LYS A 414 3.36 31.89 -18.37
C LYS A 414 3.32 30.79 -19.43
N LEU A 415 3.80 31.07 -20.65
CA LEU A 415 3.85 30.10 -21.73
C LEU A 415 4.79 28.93 -21.42
N ARG A 416 5.97 29.19 -20.84
CA ARG A 416 6.91 28.13 -20.41
C ARG A 416 6.31 27.25 -19.32
N LYS A 417 5.62 27.85 -18.34
CA LYS A 417 4.93 27.10 -17.28
C LYS A 417 3.85 26.19 -17.86
N SER A 418 2.98 26.74 -18.72
CA SER A 418 1.94 25.95 -19.38
C SER A 418 2.53 24.85 -20.26
N TYR A 419 3.59 25.12 -21.01
CA TYR A 419 4.29 24.11 -21.79
C TYR A 419 4.85 22.98 -20.92
N SER A 420 5.46 23.31 -19.77
CA SER A 420 5.94 22.32 -18.80
C SER A 420 4.79 21.45 -18.28
N GLU A 421 3.68 22.05 -17.86
CA GLU A 421 2.50 21.33 -17.36
C GLU A 421 1.95 20.34 -18.42
N PHE A 422 1.88 20.76 -19.69
CA PHE A 422 1.48 19.86 -20.77
C PHE A 422 2.53 18.77 -21.07
N ALA A 423 3.82 19.07 -20.94
CA ALA A 423 4.89 18.09 -21.14
C ALA A 423 4.88 17.02 -20.02
N ASP A 424 4.68 17.44 -18.78
CA ASP A 424 4.52 16.56 -17.62
C ASP A 424 3.28 15.68 -17.79
N LYS A 425 2.14 16.27 -18.18
CA LYS A 425 0.92 15.50 -18.47
C LYS A 425 1.11 14.52 -19.63
N ARG A 426 1.88 14.89 -20.66
CA ARG A 426 2.23 13.97 -21.74
C ARG A 426 3.05 12.78 -21.23
N ALA A 427 3.99 13.02 -20.33
CA ALA A 427 4.80 11.96 -19.74
C ALA A 427 3.93 10.97 -18.95
N GLU A 428 3.02 11.47 -18.11
CA GLU A 428 2.06 10.64 -17.36
C GLU A 428 1.17 9.81 -18.31
N VAL A 429 0.64 10.41 -19.37
CA VAL A 429 -0.22 9.69 -20.34
C VAL A 429 0.57 8.64 -21.12
N ARG A 430 1.83 8.91 -21.47
CA ARG A 430 2.71 7.91 -22.12
C ARG A 430 3.05 6.76 -21.19
N GLU A 431 3.31 7.05 -19.91
CA GLU A 431 3.51 6.02 -18.89
C GLU A 431 2.26 5.14 -18.75
N ALA A 432 1.07 5.76 -18.66
CA ALA A 432 -0.20 5.04 -18.61
C ALA A 432 -0.43 4.18 -19.87
N LEU A 433 -0.07 4.66 -21.06
CA LEU A 433 -0.15 3.88 -22.31
C LEU A 433 0.82 2.70 -22.31
N ALA A 434 2.06 2.89 -21.85
CA ALA A 434 3.05 1.82 -21.77
C ALA A 434 2.61 0.73 -20.78
N LEU A 435 2.07 1.12 -19.63
CA LEU A 435 1.47 0.21 -18.65
C LEU A 435 0.27 -0.52 -19.24
N TYR A 436 -0.63 0.19 -19.94
CA TYR A 436 -1.79 -0.43 -20.58
C TYR A 436 -1.39 -1.46 -21.65
N ALA A 437 -0.40 -1.14 -22.49
CA ALA A 437 0.13 -2.09 -23.47
C ALA A 437 0.80 -3.30 -22.80
N THR A 438 1.49 -3.09 -21.68
CA THR A 438 2.08 -4.18 -20.88
C THR A 438 1.01 -5.08 -20.31
N VAL A 439 -0.08 -4.52 -19.77
CA VAL A 439 -1.23 -5.30 -19.28
C VAL A 439 -1.85 -6.12 -20.42
N GLN A 440 -2.08 -5.53 -21.59
CA GLN A 440 -2.61 -6.27 -22.75
C GLN A 440 -1.69 -7.41 -23.22
N ASP A 441 -0.37 -7.17 -23.26
CA ASP A 441 0.61 -8.21 -23.63
C ASP A 441 0.63 -9.35 -22.59
N MET A 442 0.61 -9.01 -21.31
CA MET A 442 0.57 -10.00 -20.23
C MET A 442 -0.75 -10.78 -20.22
N GLU A 443 -1.89 -10.13 -20.45
CA GLU A 443 -3.19 -10.81 -20.61
C GLU A 443 -3.17 -11.77 -21.81
N ARG A 444 -2.55 -11.39 -22.92
CA ARG A 444 -2.37 -12.26 -24.08
C ARG A 444 -1.47 -13.46 -23.76
N ARG A 445 -0.31 -13.23 -23.14
CA ARG A 445 0.60 -14.31 -22.71
C ARG A 445 -0.07 -15.26 -21.72
N ARG A 446 -0.86 -14.72 -20.79
CA ARG A 446 -1.69 -15.50 -19.87
C ARG A 446 -2.69 -16.38 -20.62
N ALA A 447 -3.41 -15.80 -21.59
CA ALA A 447 -4.37 -16.54 -22.40
C ALA A 447 -3.71 -17.63 -23.28
N ASP A 448 -2.51 -17.37 -23.83
CA ASP A 448 -1.74 -18.35 -24.60
C ASP A 448 -1.23 -19.49 -23.70
N LEU A 449 -0.79 -19.16 -22.48
CA LEU A 449 -0.42 -20.12 -21.43
C LEU A 449 -1.63 -20.88 -20.86
N GLU A 450 -2.84 -20.34 -20.90
CA GLU A 450 -4.07 -21.06 -20.56
C GLU A 450 -4.48 -22.04 -21.69
N LYS A 451 -4.47 -21.59 -22.95
CA LYS A 451 -4.89 -22.39 -24.12
C LYS A 451 -4.05 -23.65 -24.34
N GLY A 452 -2.72 -23.54 -24.28
CA GLY A 452 -1.88 -24.74 -24.42
C GLY A 452 -1.99 -25.69 -23.21
N GLY A 453 -2.67 -25.30 -22.13
CA GLY A 453 -2.96 -26.17 -20.98
C GLY A 453 -4.31 -26.87 -21.13
N GLU A 454 -5.24 -26.30 -21.91
CA GLU A 454 -6.52 -26.93 -22.25
C GLU A 454 -6.34 -28.06 -23.28
N GLU A 455 -5.41 -27.93 -24.23
CA GLU A 455 -5.08 -29.00 -25.19
C GLU A 455 -4.41 -30.22 -24.53
N GLU A 456 -3.65 -30.05 -23.44
CA GLU A 456 -3.08 -31.16 -22.64
C GLU A 456 -4.05 -31.73 -21.59
N LYS A 457 -4.95 -30.91 -21.03
CA LYS A 457 -5.95 -31.35 -20.04
C LYS A 457 -7.07 -32.21 -20.62
N ALA A 458 -7.25 -32.23 -21.95
CA ALA A 458 -8.23 -33.06 -22.63
C ALA A 458 -7.98 -34.58 -22.45
N GLY A 459 -6.79 -34.99 -21.98
CA GLY A 459 -6.42 -36.40 -21.77
C GLY A 459 -6.63 -36.98 -20.36
N GLY A 460 -7.10 -36.20 -19.36
CA GLY A 460 -6.94 -36.61 -17.96
C GLY A 460 -8.03 -36.21 -16.96
N LEU A 461 -9.29 -36.11 -17.37
CA LEU A 461 -10.41 -35.89 -16.43
C LEU A 461 -11.09 -37.21 -16.06
N ALA A 462 -10.41 -38.01 -15.23
CA ALA A 462 -11.09 -39.03 -14.44
C ALA A 462 -11.69 -38.37 -13.18
N SER A 463 -13.02 -38.38 -13.10
CA SER A 463 -13.85 -37.73 -12.07
C SER A 463 -13.38 -38.05 -10.65
N THR A 464 -12.94 -37.02 -9.92
CA THR A 464 -12.48 -37.13 -8.53
C THR A 464 -13.40 -36.42 -7.52
N ASP A 465 -14.57 -35.99 -7.98
CA ASP A 465 -15.62 -35.43 -7.12
C ASP A 465 -16.30 -36.50 -6.26
N ILE A 466 -16.96 -36.04 -5.20
CA ILE A 466 -17.86 -36.87 -4.39
C ILE A 466 -18.88 -37.50 -5.35
N PRO A 467 -19.10 -38.83 -5.31
CA PRO A 467 -20.09 -39.46 -6.17
C PRO A 467 -21.44 -38.75 -6.04
N THR A 468 -22.05 -38.37 -7.17
CA THR A 468 -23.27 -37.54 -7.19
C THR A 468 -24.40 -38.14 -6.33
N THR A 469 -24.50 -39.47 -6.28
CA THR A 469 -25.47 -40.19 -5.45
C THR A 469 -25.22 -40.01 -3.94
N VAL A 470 -23.95 -40.00 -3.53
CA VAL A 470 -23.53 -39.78 -2.14
C VAL A 470 -23.77 -38.33 -1.74
N ALA A 471 -23.36 -37.39 -2.58
CA ALA A 471 -23.59 -35.95 -2.37
C ALA A 471 -25.08 -35.61 -2.27
N HIS A 472 -25.90 -36.17 -3.17
CA HIS A 472 -27.36 -36.02 -3.12
C HIS A 472 -27.95 -36.60 -1.84
N THR A 473 -27.50 -37.78 -1.40
CA THR A 473 -28.03 -38.36 -0.16
C THR A 473 -27.62 -37.55 1.07
N PHE A 474 -26.38 -37.07 1.12
CA PHE A 474 -25.94 -36.16 2.19
C PHE A 474 -26.79 -34.89 2.22
N ALA A 475 -27.02 -34.27 1.07
CA ALA A 475 -27.88 -33.10 0.98
C ALA A 475 -29.32 -33.37 1.45
N LYS A 476 -29.89 -34.54 1.13
CA LYS A 476 -31.20 -34.97 1.65
C LYS A 476 -31.20 -35.23 3.16
N THR A 477 -30.09 -35.67 3.75
CA THR A 477 -29.94 -35.74 5.21
C THR A 477 -30.00 -34.34 5.82
N VAL A 478 -29.29 -33.38 5.24
CA VAL A 478 -29.33 -31.98 5.71
C VAL A 478 -30.71 -31.35 5.49
N GLU A 479 -31.37 -31.63 4.37
CA GLU A 479 -32.75 -31.22 4.10
C GLU A 479 -33.69 -31.70 5.21
N GLY A 480 -33.64 -32.98 5.57
CA GLY A 480 -34.46 -33.53 6.65
C GLY A 480 -34.22 -32.86 8.00
N ILE A 481 -32.98 -32.47 8.30
CA ILE A 481 -32.64 -31.73 9.51
C ILE A 481 -33.26 -30.32 9.47
N LEU A 482 -33.06 -29.58 8.38
CA LEU A 482 -33.58 -28.22 8.22
C LEU A 482 -35.12 -28.19 8.21
N THR A 483 -35.76 -29.16 7.55
CA THR A 483 -37.22 -29.33 7.58
C THR A 483 -37.68 -29.66 9.00
N GLY A 484 -37.00 -30.57 9.70
CA GLY A 484 -37.30 -30.91 11.09
C GLY A 484 -37.15 -29.73 12.05
N TRP A 485 -36.23 -28.80 11.77
CA TRP A 485 -36.06 -27.56 12.52
C TRP A 485 -37.04 -26.45 12.13
N HIS A 486 -37.94 -26.69 11.16
CA HIS A 486 -38.81 -25.66 10.59
C HIS A 486 -38.02 -24.43 10.08
N PHE A 487 -36.87 -24.66 9.44
CA PHE A 487 -36.08 -23.58 8.85
C PHE A 487 -36.91 -22.75 7.86
N PRO A 488 -36.90 -21.39 7.93
CA PRO A 488 -37.63 -20.56 6.98
C PRO A 488 -37.18 -20.85 5.55
N GLU A 489 -38.13 -20.94 4.62
CA GLU A 489 -37.84 -21.27 3.22
C GLU A 489 -37.12 -22.63 3.04
N ALA A 490 -37.36 -23.60 3.93
CA ALA A 490 -36.90 -24.99 3.74
C ALA A 490 -37.49 -25.56 2.43
N GLY A 491 -36.71 -25.46 1.36
CA GLY A 491 -36.97 -26.08 0.07
C GLY A 491 -35.99 -27.22 -0.21
N ASP A 492 -35.86 -27.59 -1.48
CA ASP A 492 -34.88 -28.61 -1.89
C ASP A 492 -33.45 -28.17 -1.55
N VAL A 493 -32.69 -29.09 -0.92
CA VAL A 493 -31.27 -28.92 -0.62
C VAL A 493 -30.46 -29.82 -1.54
N TYR A 494 -29.45 -29.24 -2.19
CA TYR A 494 -28.45 -30.00 -2.93
C TYR A 494 -27.03 -29.52 -2.61
N PHE A 495 -26.07 -30.42 -2.77
CA PHE A 495 -24.66 -30.09 -2.64
C PHE A 495 -24.11 -29.73 -4.02
N ASP A 496 -23.63 -28.49 -4.18
CA ASP A 496 -23.01 -28.05 -5.43
C ASP A 496 -21.54 -28.47 -5.45
N SER A 497 -21.15 -29.28 -6.44
CA SER A 497 -19.77 -29.76 -6.57
C SER A 497 -18.77 -28.67 -6.94
N LYS A 498 -19.22 -27.55 -7.53
CA LYS A 498 -18.35 -26.42 -7.91
C LYS A 498 -17.99 -25.57 -6.71
N THR A 499 -19.01 -25.08 -5.99
CA THR A 499 -18.79 -24.28 -4.77
C THR A 499 -18.41 -25.15 -3.56
N ARG A 500 -18.66 -26.46 -3.63
CA ARG A 500 -18.45 -27.45 -2.56
C ARG A 500 -19.19 -27.06 -1.29
N ASP A 501 -20.39 -26.54 -1.46
CA ASP A 501 -21.26 -26.05 -0.40
C ASP A 501 -22.73 -26.43 -0.69
N LEU A 502 -23.61 -26.17 0.26
CA LEU A 502 -25.03 -26.38 0.13
C LEU A 502 -25.71 -25.22 -0.61
N VAL A 503 -26.68 -25.59 -1.44
CA VAL A 503 -27.68 -24.69 -2.00
C VAL A 503 -29.03 -25.10 -1.43
N ILE A 504 -29.73 -24.16 -0.81
CA ILE A 504 -30.97 -24.37 -0.06
C ILE A 504 -32.05 -23.55 -0.75
N ALA A 505 -33.12 -24.21 -1.23
CA ALA A 505 -34.21 -23.56 -1.97
C ALA A 505 -33.72 -22.71 -3.17
N GLY A 506 -32.65 -23.16 -3.84
CA GLY A 506 -32.03 -22.45 -4.97
C GLY A 506 -31.10 -21.28 -4.58
N LYS A 507 -30.99 -20.95 -3.29
CA LYS A 507 -30.10 -19.92 -2.76
C LYS A 507 -28.83 -20.55 -2.17
N SER A 508 -27.65 -20.04 -2.55
CA SER A 508 -26.38 -20.51 -1.96
C SER A 508 -26.33 -20.19 -0.47
N ARG A 509 -25.78 -21.10 0.35
CA ARG A 509 -25.58 -20.89 1.79
C ARG A 509 -24.90 -19.55 2.11
N SER A 510 -23.88 -19.20 1.33
CA SER A 510 -23.10 -17.96 1.48
C SER A 510 -23.95 -16.67 1.36
N ALA A 511 -25.09 -16.73 0.69
CA ALA A 511 -26.00 -15.60 0.45
C ALA A 511 -27.03 -15.39 1.58
N PHE A 512 -27.10 -16.28 2.57
CA PHE A 512 -27.90 -16.06 3.78
C PHE A 512 -27.20 -15.07 4.71
N GLY A 513 -27.97 -14.39 5.57
CA GLY A 513 -27.41 -13.50 6.58
C GLY A 513 -26.70 -14.24 7.71
N LYS A 514 -26.00 -13.51 8.58
CA LYS A 514 -25.07 -14.08 9.58
C LYS A 514 -25.74 -15.13 10.47
N GLY A 515 -26.95 -14.84 10.95
CA GLY A 515 -27.72 -15.74 11.79
C GLY A 515 -28.14 -17.02 11.07
N LEU A 516 -28.76 -16.91 9.90
CA LEU A 516 -29.18 -18.05 9.09
C LEU A 516 -27.99 -18.89 8.58
N ARG A 517 -26.83 -18.27 8.34
CA ARG A 517 -25.57 -18.99 8.04
C ARG A 517 -25.10 -19.86 9.20
N ALA A 518 -25.22 -19.38 10.44
CA ALA A 518 -24.86 -20.18 11.62
C ALA A 518 -25.72 -21.46 11.71
N ILE A 519 -27.03 -21.33 11.51
CA ILE A 519 -27.97 -22.46 11.51
C ILE A 519 -27.65 -23.45 10.39
N THR A 520 -27.42 -22.97 9.18
CA THR A 520 -27.15 -23.84 8.03
C THR A 520 -25.76 -24.49 8.10
N HIS A 521 -24.78 -23.85 8.75
CA HIS A 521 -23.51 -24.50 9.11
C HIS A 521 -23.72 -25.61 10.14
N ALA A 522 -24.46 -25.33 11.22
CA ALA A 522 -24.79 -26.35 12.21
C ALA A 522 -25.50 -27.55 11.57
N ALA A 523 -26.43 -27.30 10.64
CA ALA A 523 -27.12 -28.34 9.87
C ALA A 523 -26.16 -29.15 8.99
N PHE A 524 -25.15 -28.51 8.37
CA PHE A 524 -24.12 -29.21 7.60
C PHE A 524 -23.32 -30.19 8.48
N THR A 525 -22.82 -29.71 9.62
CA THR A 525 -21.98 -30.49 10.53
C THR A 525 -22.75 -31.62 11.21
N LEU A 526 -23.97 -31.33 11.70
CA LEU A 526 -24.86 -32.36 12.26
C LEU A 526 -25.35 -33.32 11.19
N GLY A 527 -25.56 -32.85 9.96
CA GLY A 527 -25.87 -33.67 8.80
C GLY A 527 -24.75 -34.66 8.49
N LEU A 528 -23.49 -34.25 8.62
CA LEU A 528 -22.34 -35.13 8.44
C LEU A 528 -22.31 -36.22 9.51
N LEU A 529 -22.50 -35.85 10.79
CA LEU A 529 -22.61 -36.80 11.89
C LEU A 529 -23.75 -37.82 11.66
N ALA A 530 -24.96 -37.33 11.37
CA ALA A 530 -26.14 -38.16 11.17
C ALA A 530 -25.98 -39.08 9.95
N PHE A 531 -25.43 -38.55 8.85
CA PHE A 531 -25.15 -39.31 7.63
C PHE A 531 -24.18 -40.45 7.91
N CYS A 532 -23.03 -40.16 8.54
CA CYS A 532 -22.02 -41.16 8.83
C CYS A 532 -22.54 -42.24 9.78
N ARG A 533 -23.31 -41.87 10.80
CA ARG A 533 -23.91 -42.83 11.75
C ARG A 533 -24.94 -43.73 11.08
N SER A 534 -25.82 -43.17 10.25
CA SER A 534 -26.85 -43.94 9.54
C SER A 534 -26.28 -44.97 8.54
N ARG A 535 -25.11 -44.67 7.97
CA ARG A 535 -24.44 -45.51 6.96
C ARG A 535 -23.24 -46.30 7.50
N GLN A 536 -22.97 -46.20 8.80
CA GLN A 536 -21.82 -46.83 9.45
C GLN A 536 -20.48 -46.48 8.78
N THR A 537 -20.35 -45.25 8.27
CA THR A 537 -19.06 -44.75 7.77
C THR A 537 -18.27 -44.08 8.91
N PRO A 538 -16.93 -43.94 8.77
CA PRO A 538 -16.09 -43.43 9.84
C PRO A 538 -16.48 -42.00 10.25
N HIS A 539 -16.51 -41.73 11.56
CA HIS A 539 -16.76 -40.43 12.16
C HIS A 539 -16.28 -40.42 13.63
N THR A 540 -15.87 -39.28 14.18
CA THR A 540 -15.39 -39.18 15.58
C THR A 540 -16.45 -39.55 16.60
N GLY A 541 -17.71 -39.24 16.29
CA GLY A 541 -18.88 -39.51 17.14
C GLY A 541 -19.29 -38.35 18.02
N PHE A 542 -18.53 -37.25 18.01
CA PHE A 542 -18.87 -36.01 18.68
C PHE A 542 -18.84 -34.81 17.74
N VAL A 543 -19.60 -33.77 18.08
CA VAL A 543 -19.61 -32.46 17.44
C VAL A 543 -19.62 -31.38 18.53
N VAL A 544 -18.92 -30.28 18.29
CA VAL A 544 -18.91 -29.08 19.13
C VAL A 544 -19.32 -27.88 18.28
N LEU A 545 -20.35 -27.15 18.70
CA LEU A 545 -20.87 -25.97 18.01
C LEU A 545 -20.84 -24.78 18.96
N ASP A 546 -20.15 -23.71 18.57
CA ASP A 546 -20.19 -22.42 19.27
C ASP A 546 -21.16 -21.47 18.58
N SER A 547 -22.19 -21.05 19.31
CA SER A 547 -23.21 -20.07 18.92
C SER A 547 -23.99 -20.42 17.64
N PRO A 548 -24.53 -21.66 17.48
CA PRO A 548 -25.34 -22.02 16.32
C PRO A 548 -26.65 -21.24 16.20
N LEU A 549 -27.20 -20.70 17.29
CA LEU A 549 -28.49 -19.99 17.32
C LEU A 549 -28.33 -18.45 17.36
N LEU A 550 -27.26 -17.92 16.78
CA LEU A 550 -26.90 -16.49 16.82
C LEU A 550 -28.00 -15.56 16.23
N ALA A 551 -28.82 -16.08 15.31
CA ALA A 551 -29.98 -15.38 14.72
C ALA A 551 -31.03 -14.88 15.73
N TYR A 552 -31.06 -15.43 16.95
CA TYR A 552 -32.01 -15.05 17.99
C TYR A 552 -31.53 -13.87 18.86
N ARG A 553 -30.37 -13.25 18.56
CA ARG A 553 -29.76 -12.22 19.42
C ARG A 553 -29.29 -10.95 18.73
N GLU A 554 -28.80 -11.00 17.49
CA GLU A 554 -28.27 -9.83 16.77
C GLU A 554 -29.26 -9.35 15.68
N PRO A 555 -29.98 -8.23 15.87
CA PRO A 555 -30.81 -7.66 14.81
C PRO A 555 -29.94 -6.85 13.84
N ASP A 556 -29.19 -7.52 12.97
CA ASP A 556 -28.58 -6.88 11.80
C ASP A 556 -29.55 -6.96 10.60
N GLY A 557 -30.68 -6.26 10.72
CA GLY A 557 -31.70 -6.14 9.68
C GLY A 557 -32.99 -6.92 9.95
N THR A 558 -34.09 -6.48 9.35
CA THR A 558 -35.44 -7.07 9.51
C THR A 558 -35.63 -8.42 8.80
N GLU A 559 -34.64 -8.88 8.01
CA GLU A 559 -34.75 -10.10 7.20
C GLU A 559 -34.19 -11.37 7.89
N ASP A 560 -33.40 -11.24 8.97
CA ASP A 560 -32.73 -12.37 9.65
C ASP A 560 -33.28 -12.67 11.07
N ASP A 561 -34.31 -11.96 11.51
CA ASP A 561 -34.88 -12.11 12.86
C ASP A 561 -35.77 -13.36 12.95
N LEU A 562 -35.28 -14.41 13.62
CA LEU A 562 -36.02 -15.64 13.88
C LEU A 562 -36.91 -15.57 15.13
N THR A 563 -36.98 -14.41 15.81
CA THR A 563 -37.83 -14.27 17.00
C THR A 563 -39.31 -14.47 16.65
N GLY A 564 -39.91 -15.52 17.21
CA GLY A 564 -41.30 -15.93 16.92
C GLY A 564 -41.44 -17.20 16.08
N THR A 565 -40.34 -17.79 15.60
CA THR A 565 -40.31 -19.15 15.02
C THR A 565 -40.06 -20.19 16.12
N ASP A 566 -40.51 -21.44 15.92
CA ASP A 566 -40.25 -22.56 16.84
C ASP A 566 -38.93 -23.29 16.55
N LEU A 567 -38.06 -22.69 15.72
CA LEU A 567 -36.83 -23.32 15.26
C LEU A 567 -35.88 -23.64 16.43
N GLN A 568 -35.77 -22.76 17.42
CA GLN A 568 -34.95 -23.01 18.61
C GLN A 568 -35.44 -24.27 19.35
N GLU A 569 -36.74 -24.40 19.55
CA GLU A 569 -37.34 -25.58 20.20
C GLU A 569 -37.08 -26.85 19.39
N GLN A 570 -37.30 -26.81 18.07
CA GLN A 570 -37.09 -27.96 17.20
C GLN A 570 -35.60 -28.34 17.07
N PHE A 571 -34.69 -27.36 17.05
CA PHE A 571 -33.25 -27.58 17.06
C PHE A 571 -32.84 -28.40 18.29
N TYR A 572 -33.25 -27.98 19.47
CA TYR A 572 -32.94 -28.70 20.70
C TYR A 572 -33.68 -30.04 20.79
N ALA A 573 -34.92 -30.15 20.32
CA ALA A 573 -35.67 -31.40 20.28
C ALA A 573 -34.97 -32.44 19.38
N TYR A 574 -34.47 -32.01 18.22
CA TYR A 574 -33.66 -32.85 17.33
C TYR A 574 -32.41 -33.36 18.03
N LEU A 575 -31.66 -32.48 18.71
CA LEU A 575 -30.44 -32.85 19.43
C LEU A 575 -30.71 -33.78 20.62
N GLU A 576 -31.84 -33.61 21.31
CA GLU A 576 -32.27 -34.47 22.40
C GLU A 576 -32.64 -35.88 21.92
N ALA A 577 -33.16 -36.01 20.70
CA ALA A 577 -33.50 -37.28 20.07
C ALA A 577 -32.30 -38.05 19.49
N LEU A 578 -31.10 -37.47 19.53
CA LEU A 578 -29.90 -38.13 19.01
C LEU A 578 -29.55 -39.39 19.82
N PRO A 579 -29.08 -40.47 19.15
CA PRO A 579 -28.68 -41.70 19.83
C PRO A 579 -27.54 -41.50 20.83
N THR A 580 -27.47 -42.36 21.84
CA THR A 580 -26.46 -42.26 22.92
C THR A 580 -25.03 -42.54 22.47
N ASP A 581 -24.81 -43.12 21.29
CA ASP A 581 -23.48 -43.29 20.70
C ASP A 581 -22.96 -42.01 20.02
N THR A 582 -23.76 -40.93 20.02
CA THR A 582 -23.36 -39.61 19.54
C THR A 582 -23.23 -38.63 20.71
N GLN A 583 -22.44 -37.58 20.51
CA GLN A 583 -22.31 -36.49 21.47
C GLN A 583 -22.34 -35.14 20.73
N VAL A 584 -23.17 -34.21 21.21
CA VAL A 584 -23.20 -32.84 20.70
C VAL A 584 -23.01 -31.88 21.86
N ILE A 585 -22.02 -31.01 21.76
CA ILE A 585 -21.72 -29.98 22.74
C ILE A 585 -22.08 -28.64 22.10
N VAL A 586 -23.15 -28.02 22.60
CA VAL A 586 -23.59 -26.69 22.14
C VAL A 586 -23.18 -25.66 23.18
N VAL A 587 -22.46 -24.65 22.71
CA VAL A 587 -22.12 -23.47 23.50
C VAL A 587 -22.96 -22.32 22.97
N GLU A 588 -23.76 -21.68 23.81
CA GLU A 588 -24.75 -20.71 23.34
C GLU A 588 -24.91 -19.53 24.31
N ASN A 589 -25.22 -18.34 23.80
CA ASN A 589 -25.44 -17.17 24.62
C ASN A 589 -26.93 -16.93 24.95
N THR A 590 -27.83 -17.55 24.19
CA THR A 590 -29.27 -17.53 24.44
C THR A 590 -29.69 -18.61 25.44
N ASP A 591 -30.75 -18.34 26.19
CA ASP A 591 -31.32 -19.33 27.11
C ASP A 591 -32.02 -20.43 26.30
N PRO A 592 -31.68 -21.71 26.51
CA PRO A 592 -32.40 -22.80 25.85
C PRO A 592 -33.78 -23.01 26.52
N PRO A 593 -34.67 -23.78 25.87
CA PRO A 593 -36.00 -24.10 26.41
C PRO A 593 -35.93 -24.67 27.84
N ALA A 594 -36.98 -24.45 28.64
CA ALA A 594 -37.00 -24.84 30.05
C ALA A 594 -36.75 -26.35 30.28
N SER A 595 -37.23 -27.20 29.38
CA SER A 595 -36.95 -28.65 29.38
C SER A 595 -35.45 -28.95 29.27
N ILE A 596 -34.75 -28.23 28.39
CA ILE A 596 -33.32 -28.39 28.16
C ILE A 596 -32.52 -27.86 29.35
N ARG A 597 -32.91 -26.72 29.94
CA ARG A 597 -32.26 -26.17 31.14
C ARG A 597 -32.32 -27.10 32.35
N ALA A 598 -33.37 -27.91 32.46
CA ALA A 598 -33.53 -28.87 33.55
C ALA A 598 -32.65 -30.14 33.42
N ARG A 599 -31.95 -30.33 32.28
CA ARG A 599 -31.10 -31.50 32.06
C ARG A 599 -29.81 -31.42 32.86
N ASN A 600 -29.32 -32.58 33.31
CA ASN A 600 -28.05 -32.69 34.03
C ASN A 600 -26.83 -32.22 33.22
N GLN A 601 -26.89 -32.35 31.89
CA GLN A 601 -25.81 -31.93 30.96
C GLN A 601 -26.00 -30.50 30.44
N SER A 602 -26.84 -29.70 31.10
CA SER A 602 -27.03 -28.28 30.81
C SER A 602 -26.40 -27.44 31.92
N GLN A 603 -25.38 -26.65 31.59
CA GLN A 603 -24.62 -25.84 32.54
C GLN A 603 -24.81 -24.35 32.23
N MET A 604 -25.38 -23.61 33.19
CA MET A 604 -25.58 -22.16 33.08
C MET A 604 -24.37 -21.39 33.63
N PHE A 605 -23.81 -20.49 32.83
CA PHE A 605 -22.77 -19.53 33.22
C PHE A 605 -23.41 -18.15 33.42
N GLY A 606 -23.67 -17.79 34.67
CA GLY A 606 -24.53 -16.66 35.02
C GLY A 606 -23.83 -15.31 35.14
N LYS A 607 -22.48 -15.26 35.18
CA LYS A 607 -21.69 -14.04 35.44
C LYS A 607 -22.09 -13.32 36.75
N ASN A 608 -22.75 -14.03 37.66
CA ASN A 608 -23.14 -13.54 38.98
C ASN A 608 -22.31 -14.25 40.05
N PRO A 609 -21.43 -13.56 40.79
CA PRO A 609 -20.60 -14.18 41.83
C PRO A 609 -21.40 -14.78 42.99
N HIS A 610 -22.65 -14.37 43.16
CA HIS A 610 -23.49 -14.73 44.30
C HIS A 610 -24.58 -15.76 43.97
N HIS A 611 -24.70 -16.18 42.71
CA HIS A 611 -25.76 -17.10 42.28
C HIS A 611 -25.32 -18.00 41.13
N GLY A 612 -25.35 -19.31 41.36
CA GLY A 612 -24.95 -20.32 40.37
C GLY A 612 -23.46 -20.28 40.04
N ARG A 613 -23.10 -20.82 38.86
CA ARG A 613 -21.73 -20.82 38.35
C ARG A 613 -21.44 -19.50 37.62
N TYR A 614 -20.36 -18.81 37.99
CA TYR A 614 -19.99 -17.53 37.36
C TYR A 614 -19.60 -17.71 35.88
N GLY A 615 -18.68 -18.64 35.62
CA GLY A 615 -18.17 -18.97 34.29
C GLY A 615 -17.31 -20.23 34.33
N LEU A 616 -16.46 -20.43 33.32
CA LEU A 616 -15.51 -21.55 33.28
C LEU A 616 -14.56 -21.50 34.47
N PHE A 617 -13.87 -20.37 34.63
CA PHE A 617 -12.91 -20.12 35.71
C PHE A 617 -13.62 -19.61 36.98
N PRO A 618 -13.21 -20.08 38.17
CA PRO A 618 -13.67 -19.51 39.45
C PRO A 618 -13.28 -18.04 39.58
N ASN A 619 -14.15 -17.24 40.22
CA ASN A 619 -13.89 -15.85 40.58
C ASN A 619 -12.88 -15.71 41.73
#